data_AF-A0A2H3B1E5-F1
#
_entry.id   AF-A0A2H3B1E5-F1
#
_cell.length_a   1.000
_cell.length_b   1.000
_cell.length_c   1.000
_cell.angle_alpha   90.00
_cell.angle_beta   90.00
_cell.angle_gamma   90.00
#
_symmetry.space_group_name_H-M   'P 1'
#
loop_
_entity.id
_entity.type
_entity.pdbx_description
1 polymer ?
#
loop_
_entity_poly.entity_id
_entity_poly.type
_entity_poly.pdbx_seq_one_letter_code
_entity_poly.pdbx_strand_id
1 'polypeptide(L)'
;NKIISRLLPPRRIWDLCGNWVVPWWVARKYPWAISHAWMKEEDRVDVHTPINRCEWPVPMPKDANLDLIRIEMLNLDAQYAWLDVLCLRQVHGWQEDLCVEEWKLDVPTIGRVYTMSHGELVCYLSGLGRPFGLKEDDLESDTCWFRRVWTLQETQHSMIIGGDTGDDRFTEKEMRMTVENRLSLLGKGVGVGGLGTPVFIALSEMRKRVSTNPVDRVAALSYLLWTEEIPAYYAAQSEEEAWNALVDEMVTTYRGQMFFLYPQPGNGNKFWRPSWKQ
;
A
#
# COMPACT_ATOMS: atom_id res chain seq x y z
N ASN A 1 10.67 -19.64 4.45
CA ASN A 1 10.99 -18.39 3.72
C ASN A 1 10.29 -17.24 4.39
N LYS A 2 11.03 -16.51 5.23
CA LYS A 2 10.52 -15.37 5.99
C LYS A 2 11.54 -14.26 6.00
N ILE A 3 11.05 -13.05 6.15
CA ILE A 3 11.80 -11.81 6.17
C ILE A 3 12.09 -11.50 7.62
N ILE A 4 13.37 -11.60 7.99
CA ILE A 4 13.84 -11.58 9.38
C ILE A 4 13.61 -10.20 10.04
N SER A 5 13.35 -9.15 9.26
CA SER A 5 13.09 -7.83 9.80
C SER A 5 11.96 -7.12 9.06
N ARG A 6 10.93 -6.71 9.81
CA ARG A 6 9.90 -5.79 9.35
C ARG A 6 10.39 -4.35 9.12
N LEU A 7 11.63 -4.05 9.48
CA LEU A 7 12.22 -2.72 9.34
C LEU A 7 13.02 -2.57 8.05
N LEU A 8 13.00 -3.57 7.17
CA LEU A 8 13.72 -3.55 5.91
C LEU A 8 13.25 -2.37 5.03
N PRO A 9 14.16 -1.46 4.67
CA PRO A 9 13.81 -0.32 3.83
C PRO A 9 13.46 -0.80 2.41
N PRO A 10 12.80 0.05 1.61
CA PRO A 10 12.52 -0.28 0.21
C PRO A 10 13.82 -0.57 -0.54
N ARG A 11 13.76 -1.41 -1.58
CA ARG A 11 14.91 -1.67 -2.45
C ARG A 11 15.34 -0.43 -3.23
N ARG A 12 14.36 0.32 -3.71
CA ARG A 12 14.48 1.41 -4.68
C ARG A 12 13.67 2.61 -4.23
N ILE A 13 14.08 3.78 -4.68
CA ILE A 13 13.40 5.06 -4.52
C ILE A 13 13.60 5.90 -5.77
N TRP A 14 12.75 6.88 -5.98
CA TRP A 14 12.85 7.88 -7.04
C TRP A 14 13.62 9.10 -6.53
N ASP A 15 14.80 9.34 -7.11
CA ASP A 15 15.51 10.62 -6.99
C ASP A 15 14.79 11.64 -7.88
N LEU A 16 14.07 12.57 -7.25
CA LEU A 16 13.26 13.56 -7.94
C LEU A 16 14.14 14.58 -8.64
N CYS A 17 15.30 14.94 -8.11
CA CYS A 17 16.20 15.88 -8.76
C CYS A 17 16.80 15.28 -10.03
N GLY A 18 17.33 14.07 -9.93
CA GLY A 18 17.93 13.33 -11.06
C GLY A 18 16.92 12.72 -12.03
N ASN A 19 15.67 12.56 -11.61
CA ASN A 19 14.60 11.89 -12.36
C ASN A 19 14.93 10.43 -12.72
N TRP A 20 15.45 9.67 -11.76
CA TRP A 20 15.75 8.25 -11.93
C TRP A 20 15.50 7.46 -10.65
N VAL A 21 15.22 6.18 -10.82
CA VAL A 21 15.12 5.22 -9.73
C VAL A 21 16.53 4.78 -9.32
N VAL A 22 16.83 4.91 -8.04
CA VAL A 22 18.11 4.56 -7.44
C VAL A 22 17.91 3.59 -6.26
N PRO A 23 18.94 2.83 -5.88
CA PRO A 23 18.90 2.05 -4.66
C PRO A 23 18.64 2.95 -3.44
N TRP A 24 17.82 2.48 -2.50
CA TRP A 24 17.44 3.22 -1.30
C TRP A 24 18.63 3.81 -0.53
N TRP A 25 19.72 3.06 -0.39
CA TRP A 25 20.89 3.46 0.40
C TRP A 25 21.59 4.73 -0.13
N VAL A 26 21.25 5.19 -1.35
CA VAL A 26 21.72 6.47 -1.89
C VAL A 26 21.03 7.66 -1.20
N ALA A 27 19.74 7.55 -0.87
CA ALA A 27 19.06 8.57 -0.11
C ALA A 27 19.54 8.54 1.34
N ARG A 28 20.38 9.50 1.68
CA ARG A 28 20.82 9.74 3.06
C ARG A 28 19.70 10.31 3.96
N LYS A 29 18.43 10.17 3.55
CA LYS A 29 17.21 10.71 4.17
C LYS A 29 16.02 9.80 3.87
N TYR A 30 15.02 9.80 4.73
CA TYR A 30 13.75 9.11 4.48
C TYR A 30 13.04 9.66 3.24
N PRO A 31 12.42 8.79 2.42
CA PRO A 31 11.77 9.22 1.21
C PRO A 31 10.35 9.67 1.56
N TRP A 32 9.86 10.63 0.79
CA TRP A 32 8.43 10.91 0.76
C TRP A 32 7.71 9.69 0.20
N ALA A 33 6.51 9.40 0.70
CA ALA A 33 5.69 8.33 0.16
C ALA A 33 4.62 8.92 -0.77
N ILE A 34 4.39 8.26 -1.91
CA ILE A 34 3.27 8.57 -2.79
C ILE A 34 2.30 7.40 -2.73
N SER A 35 1.04 7.71 -2.49
CA SER A 35 -0.08 6.78 -2.61
C SER A 35 -1.09 7.31 -3.61
N HIS A 36 -1.90 6.43 -4.20
CA HIS A 36 -2.85 6.83 -5.23
C HIS A 36 -4.02 5.86 -5.35
N ALA A 37 -5.14 6.28 -5.94
CA ALA A 37 -6.23 5.37 -6.27
C ALA A 37 -5.90 4.50 -7.50
N TRP A 38 -6.64 3.41 -7.68
CA TRP A 38 -6.59 2.65 -8.93
C TRP A 38 -7.39 3.35 -10.01
N MET A 39 -7.01 3.08 -11.25
CA MET A 39 -7.81 3.40 -12.41
C MET A 39 -8.26 2.09 -13.06
N LYS A 40 -9.39 2.14 -13.77
CA LYS A 40 -9.85 1.00 -14.57
C LYS A 40 -8.83 0.69 -15.67
N GLU A 41 -8.82 -0.54 -16.16
CA GLU A 41 -7.84 -0.98 -17.17
C GLU A 41 -7.95 -0.16 -18.46
N GLU A 42 -9.18 0.16 -18.88
CA GLU A 42 -9.47 1.01 -20.02
C GLU A 42 -8.96 2.46 -19.89
N ASP A 43 -8.73 2.93 -18.66
CA ASP A 43 -8.26 4.28 -18.35
C ASP A 43 -6.75 4.32 -18.02
N ARG A 44 -6.08 3.16 -18.08
CA ARG A 44 -4.64 3.02 -17.82
C ARG A 44 -3.83 2.85 -19.09
N VAL A 45 -2.55 3.20 -18.98
CA VAL A 45 -1.53 2.93 -19.99
C VAL A 45 -0.26 2.48 -19.29
N ASP A 46 0.42 1.52 -19.91
CA ASP A 46 1.73 1.05 -19.49
C ASP A 46 2.82 1.88 -20.17
N VAL A 47 3.48 2.74 -19.39
CA VAL A 47 4.49 3.66 -19.91
C VAL A 47 5.88 3.08 -19.69
N HIS A 48 6.66 2.92 -20.76
CA HIS A 48 8.09 2.66 -20.66
C HIS A 48 8.83 3.99 -20.50
N THR A 49 9.59 4.13 -19.41
CA THR A 49 10.24 5.38 -19.05
C THR A 49 11.72 5.19 -18.72
N PRO A 50 12.61 6.11 -19.11
CA PRO A 50 14.01 6.09 -18.68
C PRO A 50 14.17 6.19 -17.15
N ILE A 51 13.16 6.67 -16.43
CA ILE A 51 13.20 6.83 -14.97
C ILE A 51 13.56 5.52 -14.26
N ASN A 52 12.99 4.40 -14.71
CA ASN A 52 13.32 3.04 -14.22
C ASN A 52 14.20 2.27 -15.21
N ARG A 53 14.96 2.98 -16.06
CA ARG A 53 15.81 2.41 -17.12
C ARG A 53 15.03 1.56 -18.14
N CYS A 54 13.74 1.81 -18.29
CA CYS A 54 12.83 1.03 -19.12
C CYS A 54 12.76 -0.46 -18.76
N GLU A 55 13.18 -0.87 -17.55
CA GLU A 55 13.25 -2.28 -17.17
C GLU A 55 11.86 -2.94 -16.98
N TRP A 56 10.86 -2.15 -16.58
CA TRP A 56 9.46 -2.59 -16.48
C TRP A 56 8.50 -1.46 -16.90
N PRO A 57 7.28 -1.79 -17.36
CA PRO A 57 6.26 -0.78 -17.64
C PRO A 57 5.77 -0.12 -16.35
N VAL A 58 5.36 1.14 -16.45
CA VAL A 58 4.77 1.93 -15.36
C VAL A 58 3.28 2.08 -15.64
N PRO A 59 2.40 1.32 -14.96
CA PRO A 59 0.96 1.45 -15.14
C PRO A 59 0.46 2.75 -14.51
N MET A 60 -0.12 3.62 -15.32
CA MET A 60 -0.62 4.92 -14.85
C MET A 60 -1.84 5.40 -15.65
N PRO A 61 -2.60 6.40 -15.16
CA PRO A 61 -3.73 6.95 -15.90
C PRO A 61 -3.29 7.54 -17.25
N LYS A 62 -4.11 7.39 -18.29
CA LYS A 62 -3.84 7.94 -19.64
C LYS A 62 -3.70 9.46 -19.68
N ASP A 63 -4.37 10.14 -18.74
CA ASP A 63 -4.40 11.60 -18.60
C ASP A 63 -3.37 12.13 -17.58
N ALA A 64 -2.51 11.26 -17.02
CA ALA A 64 -1.48 11.65 -16.06
C ALA A 64 -0.09 11.80 -16.70
N ASN A 65 0.81 12.50 -16.01
CA ASN A 65 2.19 12.69 -16.45
C ASN A 65 3.16 12.62 -15.27
N LEU A 66 4.17 11.74 -15.35
CA LEU A 66 5.20 11.56 -14.31
C LEU A 66 6.01 12.84 -14.06
N ASP A 67 6.24 13.67 -15.08
CA ASP A 67 6.96 14.93 -14.91
C ASP A 67 6.15 15.95 -14.10
N LEU A 68 4.81 15.94 -14.23
CA LEU A 68 3.95 16.82 -13.43
C LEU A 68 3.89 16.36 -11.97
N ILE A 69 3.78 15.04 -11.73
CA ILE A 69 3.87 14.46 -10.38
C ILE A 69 5.21 14.83 -9.75
N ARG A 70 6.31 14.70 -10.51
CA ARG A 70 7.65 15.08 -10.07
C ARG A 70 7.73 16.57 -9.67
N ILE A 71 7.19 17.46 -10.50
CA ILE A 71 7.17 18.90 -10.21
C ILE A 71 6.37 19.18 -8.93
N GLU A 72 5.21 18.54 -8.77
CA GLU A 72 4.39 18.68 -7.55
C GLU A 72 5.16 18.24 -6.31
N MET A 73 5.82 17.08 -6.35
CA MET A 73 6.65 16.60 -5.26
C MET A 73 7.84 17.53 -4.95
N LEU A 74 8.51 18.05 -5.99
CA LEU A 74 9.62 19.01 -5.82
C LEU A 74 9.15 20.32 -5.19
N ASN A 75 7.94 20.79 -5.50
CA ASN A 75 7.35 21.98 -4.88
C ASN A 75 7.01 21.77 -3.40
N LEU A 76 6.89 20.52 -2.95
CA LEU A 76 6.74 20.13 -1.54
C LEU A 76 8.10 19.89 -0.86
N ASP A 77 9.20 20.31 -1.48
CA ASP A 77 10.59 20.12 -1.03
C ASP A 77 11.05 18.64 -0.95
N ALA A 78 10.32 17.71 -1.59
CA ALA A 78 10.71 16.32 -1.65
C ALA A 78 11.93 16.13 -2.57
N GLN A 79 13.01 15.56 -2.04
CA GLN A 79 14.20 15.20 -2.82
C GLN A 79 14.15 13.76 -3.32
N TYR A 80 13.60 12.88 -2.49
CA TYR A 80 13.43 11.46 -2.78
C TYR A 80 12.00 11.08 -2.48
N ALA A 81 11.40 10.31 -3.39
CA ALA A 81 10.06 9.76 -3.20
C ALA A 81 10.07 8.25 -3.42
N TRP A 82 9.10 7.57 -2.83
CA TRP A 82 8.76 6.21 -3.16
C TRP A 82 7.38 6.20 -3.81
N LEU A 83 7.32 5.68 -5.02
CA LEU A 83 6.10 5.46 -5.79
C LEU A 83 6.12 4.00 -6.23
N ASP A 84 5.14 3.21 -5.82
CA ASP A 84 5.05 1.76 -6.04
C ASP A 84 5.28 1.37 -7.50
N VAL A 85 4.59 2.03 -8.44
CA VAL A 85 4.69 1.74 -9.88
C VAL A 85 6.07 2.03 -10.49
N LEU A 86 6.88 2.89 -9.83
CA LEU A 86 8.27 3.16 -10.21
C LEU A 86 9.29 2.37 -9.41
N CYS A 87 9.05 2.09 -8.13
CA CYS A 87 10.04 1.55 -7.21
C CYS A 87 9.91 0.04 -7.02
N LEU A 88 8.78 -0.54 -7.41
CA LEU A 88 8.56 -1.97 -7.51
C LEU A 88 8.56 -2.39 -8.97
N ARG A 89 9.22 -3.50 -9.27
CA ARG A 89 9.15 -4.13 -10.59
C ARG A 89 7.71 -4.55 -10.86
N GLN A 90 7.20 -4.22 -12.04
CA GLN A 90 5.83 -4.53 -12.45
C GLN A 90 5.77 -5.79 -13.32
N VAL A 91 4.58 -6.39 -13.38
CA VAL A 91 4.30 -7.53 -14.29
C VAL A 91 4.39 -7.04 -15.75
N HIS A 92 4.66 -7.95 -16.68
CA HIS A 92 4.86 -7.65 -18.11
C HIS A 92 6.11 -6.81 -18.42
N GLY A 93 7.04 -6.71 -17.46
CA GLY A 93 8.38 -6.16 -17.67
C GLY A 93 9.37 -7.18 -18.23
N TRP A 94 10.61 -6.74 -18.46
CA TRP A 94 11.69 -7.68 -18.78
C TRP A 94 12.07 -8.45 -17.52
N GLN A 95 12.38 -9.75 -17.68
CA GLN A 95 12.78 -10.66 -16.58
C GLN A 95 11.68 -10.85 -15.51
N GLU A 96 10.56 -11.46 -15.92
CA GLU A 96 9.44 -11.79 -15.01
C GLU A 96 9.85 -12.71 -13.85
N ASP A 97 10.87 -13.55 -14.06
CA ASP A 97 11.50 -14.36 -13.01
C ASP A 97 12.08 -13.48 -11.88
N LEU A 98 12.75 -12.38 -12.23
CA LEU A 98 13.22 -11.42 -11.23
C LEU A 98 12.08 -10.70 -10.52
N CYS A 99 10.97 -10.42 -11.22
CA CYS A 99 9.78 -9.83 -10.62
C CYS A 99 9.25 -10.72 -9.48
N VAL A 100 9.10 -12.03 -9.76
CA VAL A 100 8.66 -13.02 -8.76
C VAL A 100 9.62 -13.08 -7.57
N GLU A 101 10.94 -13.08 -7.80
CA GLU A 101 11.92 -13.10 -6.71
C GLU A 101 11.97 -11.80 -5.89
N GLU A 102 11.89 -10.63 -6.55
CA GLU A 102 11.85 -9.34 -5.86
C GLU A 102 10.57 -9.20 -5.03
N TRP A 103 9.43 -9.62 -5.57
CA TRP A 103 8.13 -9.53 -4.90
C TRP A 103 8.05 -10.31 -3.60
N LYS A 104 8.78 -11.44 -3.48
CA LYS A 104 8.86 -12.19 -2.20
C LYS A 104 9.26 -11.31 -1.02
N LEU A 105 10.07 -10.27 -1.28
CA LEU A 105 10.59 -9.35 -0.28
C LEU A 105 9.91 -7.98 -0.34
N ASP A 106 9.81 -7.40 -1.53
CA ASP A 106 9.49 -5.98 -1.71
C ASP A 106 7.99 -5.70 -1.48
N VAL A 107 7.09 -6.59 -1.94
CA VAL A 107 5.63 -6.46 -1.73
C VAL A 107 5.22 -6.50 -0.24
N PRO A 108 5.64 -7.51 0.54
CA PRO A 108 5.22 -7.60 1.93
C PRO A 108 5.89 -6.56 2.83
N THR A 109 6.85 -5.77 2.34
CA THR A 109 7.55 -4.70 3.07
C THR A 109 7.05 -3.28 2.71
N ILE A 110 6.05 -3.13 1.85
CA ILE A 110 5.48 -1.84 1.43
C ILE A 110 5.12 -0.96 2.64
N GLY A 111 4.46 -1.53 3.66
CA GLY A 111 4.09 -0.78 4.87
C GLY A 111 5.27 -0.08 5.56
N ARG A 112 6.50 -0.58 5.43
CA ARG A 112 7.69 0.07 5.98
C ARG A 112 7.91 1.44 5.37
N VAL A 113 7.71 1.61 4.07
CA VAL A 113 7.89 2.88 3.36
C VAL A 113 7.04 3.97 4.00
N TYR A 114 5.76 3.68 4.22
CA TYR A 114 4.84 4.62 4.83
C TYR A 114 5.21 4.87 6.30
N THR A 115 5.63 3.87 7.08
CA THR A 115 6.12 4.16 8.45
C THR A 115 7.38 5.04 8.48
N MET A 116 8.20 5.00 7.43
CA MET A 116 9.44 5.78 7.33
C MET A 116 9.22 7.21 6.89
N SER A 117 8.13 7.52 6.18
CA SER A 117 7.89 8.86 5.64
C SER A 117 7.49 9.88 6.71
N HIS A 118 7.21 9.47 7.96
CA HIS A 118 6.98 10.39 9.09
C HIS A 118 5.99 11.55 8.83
N GLY A 119 4.91 11.32 8.07
CA GLY A 119 3.93 12.35 7.70
C GLY A 119 4.15 12.98 6.32
N GLU A 120 5.26 12.68 5.67
CA GLU A 120 5.60 13.08 4.30
C GLU A 120 4.91 12.15 3.29
N LEU A 121 3.58 12.18 3.24
CA LEU A 121 2.74 11.35 2.38
C LEU A 121 1.88 12.21 1.47
N VAL A 122 2.00 12.03 0.16
CA VAL A 122 1.11 12.61 -0.85
C VAL A 122 0.17 11.51 -1.37
N CYS A 123 -1.14 11.79 -1.39
CA CYS A 123 -2.17 10.84 -1.76
C CYS A 123 -3.04 11.36 -2.90
N TYR A 124 -2.95 10.71 -4.07
CA TYR A 124 -3.77 11.02 -5.24
C TYR A 124 -5.08 10.21 -5.21
N LEU A 125 -6.09 10.76 -4.55
CA LEU A 125 -7.36 10.07 -4.31
C LEU A 125 -8.21 9.84 -5.58
N SER A 126 -8.00 10.64 -6.63
CA SER A 126 -8.73 10.55 -7.92
C SER A 126 -7.99 9.74 -8.99
N GLY A 127 -6.84 9.16 -8.65
CA GLY A 127 -5.93 8.46 -9.56
C GLY A 127 -4.58 9.18 -9.66
N LEU A 128 -3.50 8.41 -9.81
CA LEU A 128 -2.11 8.92 -9.77
C LEU A 128 -1.90 10.12 -10.70
N GLY A 129 -1.49 11.27 -10.16
CA GLY A 129 -1.21 12.49 -10.94
C GLY A 129 -2.43 13.18 -11.55
N ARG A 130 -3.65 12.75 -11.20
CA ARG A 130 -4.88 13.42 -11.64
C ARG A 130 -5.28 14.51 -10.65
N PRO A 131 -5.94 15.58 -11.10
CA PRO A 131 -6.51 16.58 -10.21
C PRO A 131 -7.45 15.97 -9.18
N PHE A 132 -7.50 16.54 -7.98
CA PHE A 132 -8.48 16.15 -6.97
C PHE A 132 -9.88 16.51 -7.47
N GLY A 133 -10.74 15.50 -7.61
CA GLY A 133 -12.06 15.69 -8.21
C GLY A 133 -13.00 14.52 -7.94
N LEU A 134 -12.97 13.97 -6.73
CA LEU A 134 -13.83 12.86 -6.32
C LEU A 134 -15.29 13.28 -6.26
N LYS A 135 -16.16 12.39 -6.72
CA LYS A 135 -17.61 12.43 -6.51
C LYS A 135 -18.01 11.43 -5.45
N GLU A 136 -19.23 11.58 -4.93
CA GLU A 136 -19.76 10.66 -3.91
C GLU A 136 -19.80 9.21 -4.41
N ASP A 137 -20.23 9.01 -5.66
CA ASP A 137 -20.25 7.68 -6.29
C ASP A 137 -18.84 7.05 -6.41
N ASP A 138 -17.79 7.87 -6.55
CA ASP A 138 -16.40 7.38 -6.65
C ASP A 138 -15.91 6.78 -5.33
N LEU A 139 -16.48 7.18 -4.19
CA LEU A 139 -16.14 6.65 -2.87
C LEU A 139 -16.59 5.20 -2.67
N GLU A 140 -17.60 4.78 -3.43
CA GLU A 140 -18.15 3.43 -3.39
C GLU A 140 -17.57 2.54 -4.52
N SER A 141 -16.80 3.11 -5.46
CA SER A 141 -16.13 2.36 -6.52
C SER A 141 -15.05 1.42 -5.98
N ASP A 142 -14.93 0.23 -6.55
CA ASP A 142 -13.84 -0.72 -6.26
C ASP A 142 -12.43 -0.15 -6.54
N THR A 143 -12.34 0.87 -7.40
CA THR A 143 -11.09 1.57 -7.71
C THR A 143 -10.74 2.67 -6.71
N CYS A 144 -11.66 3.00 -5.80
CA CYS A 144 -11.47 4.02 -4.77
C CYS A 144 -10.26 3.70 -3.89
N TRP A 145 -9.50 4.74 -3.54
CA TRP A 145 -8.37 4.62 -2.63
C TRP A 145 -8.74 3.94 -1.30
N PHE A 146 -9.89 4.31 -0.71
CA PHE A 146 -10.38 3.71 0.53
C PHE A 146 -10.77 2.24 0.38
N ARG A 147 -10.95 1.73 -0.83
CA ARG A 147 -11.31 0.32 -1.04
C ARG A 147 -10.13 -0.57 -1.34
N ARG A 148 -8.92 -0.04 -1.57
CA ARG A 148 -7.71 -0.86 -1.81
C ARG A 148 -7.25 -1.61 -0.55
N VAL A 149 -6.73 -2.83 -0.70
CA VAL A 149 -6.16 -3.61 0.43
C VAL A 149 -4.92 -2.97 1.06
N TRP A 150 -4.01 -2.50 0.22
CA TRP A 150 -2.72 -1.97 0.67
C TRP A 150 -2.87 -0.64 1.42
N THR A 151 -3.91 0.15 1.14
CA THR A 151 -4.07 1.50 1.70
C THR A 151 -4.30 1.54 3.20
N LEU A 152 -4.70 0.42 3.81
CA LEU A 152 -4.70 0.26 5.27
C LEU A 152 -3.28 0.39 5.87
N GLN A 153 -2.26 -0.04 5.13
CA GLN A 153 -0.86 0.16 5.51
C GLN A 153 -0.32 1.54 5.15
N GLU A 154 -1.01 2.26 4.27
CA GLU A 154 -0.54 3.53 3.70
C GLU A 154 -1.13 4.75 4.44
N THR A 155 -2.20 4.53 5.22
CA THR A 155 -2.92 5.60 5.92
C THR A 155 -2.07 6.21 7.04
N GLN A 156 -1.93 7.54 7.02
CA GLN A 156 -1.29 8.34 8.07
C GLN A 156 -2.22 9.44 8.58
N HIS A 157 -1.97 9.92 9.81
CA HIS A 157 -2.77 10.98 10.43
C HIS A 157 -2.68 12.32 9.69
N SER A 158 -1.53 12.60 9.08
CA SER A 158 -1.27 13.75 8.24
C SER A 158 -0.88 13.27 6.85
N MET A 159 -1.74 13.52 5.86
CA MET A 159 -1.44 13.30 4.45
C MET A 159 -1.79 14.55 3.65
N ILE A 160 -1.04 14.79 2.59
CA ILE A 160 -1.30 15.85 1.62
C ILE A 160 -2.12 15.23 0.48
N ILE A 161 -3.22 15.87 0.10
CA ILE A 161 -4.00 15.46 -1.06
C ILE A 161 -3.26 15.94 -2.31
N GLY A 162 -2.82 15.01 -3.14
CA GLY A 162 -2.15 15.30 -4.41
C GLY A 162 -3.14 15.69 -5.50
N GLY A 163 -2.69 16.50 -6.45
CA GLY A 163 -3.52 17.05 -7.53
C GLY A 163 -4.47 18.15 -7.06
N ASP A 164 -4.26 18.71 -5.87
CA ASP A 164 -5.03 19.85 -5.37
C ASP A 164 -4.67 21.11 -6.17
N THR A 165 -5.64 21.62 -6.93
CA THR A 165 -5.47 22.84 -7.73
C THR A 165 -5.82 24.11 -6.95
N GLY A 166 -6.23 24.00 -5.68
CA GLY A 166 -6.68 25.12 -4.86
C GLY A 166 -8.03 25.70 -5.30
N ASP A 167 -8.85 24.92 -6.01
CA ASP A 167 -10.17 25.36 -6.46
C ASP A 167 -11.16 25.26 -5.29
N ASP A 168 -11.55 26.39 -4.69
CA ASP A 168 -12.43 26.44 -3.51
C ASP A 168 -13.91 26.30 -3.90
N ARG A 169 -14.23 25.40 -4.84
CA ARG A 169 -15.62 25.08 -5.17
C ARG A 169 -16.23 24.42 -3.94
N PHE A 170 -17.43 24.88 -3.57
CA PHE A 170 -18.16 24.37 -2.41
C PHE A 170 -18.23 22.83 -2.36
N THR A 171 -18.45 22.18 -3.50
CA THR A 171 -18.50 20.71 -3.62
C THR A 171 -17.16 20.04 -3.33
N GLU A 172 -16.04 20.65 -3.74
CA GLU A 172 -14.70 20.11 -3.49
C GLU A 172 -14.35 20.21 -2.00
N LYS A 173 -14.74 21.31 -1.36
CA LYS A 173 -14.59 21.51 0.09
C LYS A 173 -15.41 20.51 0.91
N GLU A 174 -16.66 20.25 0.51
CA GLU A 174 -17.50 19.23 1.14
C GLU A 174 -16.90 17.82 0.99
N MET A 175 -16.41 17.50 -0.21
CA MET A 175 -15.73 16.23 -0.46
C MET A 175 -14.45 16.09 0.37
N ARG A 176 -13.66 17.16 0.50
CA ARG A 176 -12.46 17.20 1.34
C ARG A 176 -12.77 16.91 2.81
N MET A 177 -13.82 17.53 3.37
CA MET A 177 -14.29 17.21 4.73
C MET A 177 -14.73 15.75 4.85
N THR A 178 -15.39 15.20 3.83
CA THR A 178 -15.81 13.79 3.80
C THR A 178 -14.61 12.85 3.82
N VAL A 179 -13.58 13.14 3.02
CA VAL A 179 -12.31 12.42 3.01
C VAL A 179 -11.62 12.49 4.37
N GLU A 180 -11.48 13.68 4.96
CA GLU A 180 -10.87 13.89 6.27
C GLU A 180 -11.60 13.12 7.38
N ASN A 181 -12.94 13.11 7.35
CA ASN A 181 -13.75 12.33 8.29
C ASN A 181 -13.51 10.82 8.13
N ARG A 182 -13.48 10.30 6.89
CA ARG A 182 -13.16 8.89 6.62
C ARG A 182 -11.75 8.53 7.10
N LEU A 183 -10.76 9.40 6.88
CA LEU A 183 -9.39 9.21 7.36
C LEU A 183 -9.32 9.21 8.89
N SER A 184 -10.03 10.12 9.56
CA SER A 184 -10.11 10.16 11.02
C SER A 184 -10.70 8.87 11.59
N LEU A 185 -11.76 8.33 10.96
CA LEU A 185 -12.37 7.06 11.36
C LEU A 185 -11.41 5.89 11.18
N LEU A 186 -10.68 5.84 10.05
CA LEU A 186 -9.69 4.81 9.79
C LEU A 186 -8.52 4.90 10.77
N GLY A 187 -7.96 6.09 11.01
CA GLY A 187 -6.85 6.29 11.92
C GLY A 187 -7.17 5.95 13.39
N LYS A 188 -8.43 6.10 13.80
CA LYS A 188 -8.90 5.67 15.13
C LYS A 188 -9.03 4.15 15.29
N GLY A 189 -9.21 3.41 14.19
CA GLY A 189 -9.46 1.97 14.20
C GLY A 189 -8.27 1.11 13.79
N VAL A 190 -7.49 1.55 12.80
CA VAL A 190 -6.42 0.78 12.15
C VAL A 190 -5.31 1.75 11.73
N GLY A 191 -4.19 1.74 12.43
CA GLY A 191 -3.05 2.59 12.13
C GLY A 191 -1.74 1.81 12.13
N VAL A 192 -0.92 2.01 11.10
CA VAL A 192 0.43 1.44 11.07
C VAL A 192 1.28 2.13 12.12
N GLY A 193 1.91 1.35 13.00
CA GLY A 193 2.73 1.90 14.08
C GLY A 193 2.01 2.03 15.43
N GLY A 194 0.70 1.81 15.49
CA GLY A 194 -0.05 1.74 16.74
C GLY A 194 0.09 0.37 17.39
N LEU A 195 0.73 0.28 18.55
CA LEU A 195 0.59 -0.89 19.41
C LEU A 195 -0.91 -1.11 19.69
N GLY A 196 -1.43 -2.29 19.31
CA GLY A 196 -2.71 -2.75 19.85
C GLY A 196 -3.96 -2.58 18.99
N THR A 197 -3.88 -2.41 17.66
CA THR A 197 -5.09 -2.65 16.82
C THR A 197 -5.54 -4.10 17.01
N PRO A 198 -6.74 -4.37 17.58
CA PRO A 198 -7.18 -5.74 17.83
C PRO A 198 -7.30 -6.51 16.51
N VAL A 199 -6.95 -7.82 16.52
CA VAL A 199 -6.96 -8.65 15.29
C VAL A 199 -8.29 -8.53 14.54
N PHE A 200 -9.41 -8.55 15.28
CA PHE A 200 -10.74 -8.45 14.69
C PHE A 200 -10.98 -7.15 13.93
N ILE A 201 -10.47 -6.02 14.43
CA ILE A 201 -10.64 -4.72 13.74
C ILE A 201 -9.86 -4.72 12.43
N ALA A 202 -8.60 -5.19 12.45
CA ALA A 202 -7.79 -5.33 11.24
C ALA A 202 -8.46 -6.26 10.20
N LEU A 203 -8.95 -7.43 10.63
CA LEU A 203 -9.66 -8.37 9.74
C LEU A 203 -10.97 -7.80 9.20
N SER A 204 -11.77 -7.14 10.05
CA SER A 204 -13.03 -6.50 9.66
C SER A 204 -12.82 -5.40 8.62
N GLU A 205 -11.79 -4.57 8.80
CA GLU A 205 -11.43 -3.54 7.84
C GLU A 205 -10.87 -4.12 6.55
N MET A 206 -10.02 -5.16 6.62
CA MET A 206 -9.46 -5.83 5.46
C MET A 206 -10.54 -6.51 4.61
N ARG A 207 -11.57 -7.09 5.24
CA ARG A 207 -12.70 -7.74 4.55
C ARG A 207 -13.46 -6.78 3.62
N LYS A 208 -13.48 -5.48 3.95
CA LYS A 208 -14.14 -4.45 3.14
C LYS A 208 -13.33 -4.03 1.91
N ARG A 209 -12.09 -4.51 1.79
CA ARG A 209 -11.14 -4.08 0.76
C ARG A 209 -11.14 -5.00 -0.46
N VAL A 210 -10.76 -4.41 -1.58
CA VAL A 210 -10.64 -4.96 -2.91
C VAL A 210 -9.15 -5.20 -3.21
N SER A 211 -8.87 -6.36 -3.78
CA SER A 211 -7.53 -6.78 -4.21
C SER A 211 -7.61 -7.39 -5.60
N THR A 212 -6.53 -7.28 -6.36
CA THR A 212 -6.39 -7.98 -7.64
C THR A 212 -6.00 -9.43 -7.39
N ASN A 213 -5.04 -9.66 -6.48
CA ASN A 213 -4.69 -10.99 -6.01
C ASN A 213 -5.28 -11.21 -4.61
N PRO A 214 -6.11 -12.25 -4.38
CA PRO A 214 -6.67 -12.55 -3.06
C PRO A 214 -5.61 -12.67 -1.95
N VAL A 215 -4.40 -13.15 -2.27
CA VAL A 215 -3.27 -13.26 -1.33
C VAL A 215 -2.86 -11.89 -0.75
N ASP A 216 -3.08 -10.79 -1.48
CA ASP A 216 -2.74 -9.45 -1.03
C ASP A 216 -3.51 -9.06 0.23
N ARG A 217 -4.74 -9.55 0.43
CA ARG A 217 -5.51 -9.33 1.66
C ARG A 217 -4.78 -9.86 2.88
N VAL A 218 -4.15 -11.02 2.74
CA VAL A 218 -3.40 -11.65 3.83
C VAL A 218 -2.06 -10.95 4.01
N ALA A 219 -1.32 -10.71 2.92
CA ALA A 219 -0.01 -10.06 2.99
C ALA A 219 -0.09 -8.65 3.60
N ALA A 220 -1.15 -7.90 3.25
CA ALA A 220 -1.41 -6.57 3.77
C ALA A 220 -1.76 -6.53 5.28
N LEU A 221 -1.98 -7.67 5.95
CA LEU A 221 -2.17 -7.72 7.40
C LEU A 221 -0.84 -7.71 8.17
N SER A 222 0.31 -7.98 7.52
CA SER A 222 1.60 -8.17 8.20
C SER A 222 2.03 -6.97 9.06
N TYR A 223 1.88 -5.74 8.54
CA TYR A 223 2.18 -4.51 9.29
C TYR A 223 1.07 -4.13 10.27
N LEU A 224 -0.19 -4.48 9.98
CA LEU A 224 -1.33 -4.17 10.85
C LEU A 224 -1.34 -5.01 12.12
N LEU A 225 -0.86 -6.25 12.04
CA LEU A 225 -0.84 -7.23 13.13
C LEU A 225 0.54 -7.36 13.80
N TRP A 226 1.42 -6.39 13.57
CA TRP A 226 2.73 -6.27 14.21
C TRP A 226 3.55 -7.57 14.20
N THR A 227 3.69 -8.21 13.05
CA THR A 227 4.53 -9.41 12.94
C THR A 227 6.01 -9.08 13.25
N GLU A 228 6.72 -9.98 13.96
CA GLU A 228 8.16 -9.80 14.25
C GLU A 228 8.99 -10.01 12.97
N GLU A 229 8.66 -11.10 12.28
CA GLU A 229 9.16 -11.45 10.96
C GLU A 229 8.01 -11.44 9.96
N ILE A 230 8.27 -11.08 8.70
CA ILE A 230 7.22 -10.98 7.70
C ILE A 230 7.25 -12.22 6.78
N PRO A 231 6.13 -12.91 6.54
CA PRO A 231 6.08 -13.98 5.56
C PRO A 231 6.50 -13.49 4.16
N ALA A 232 7.29 -14.28 3.45
CA ALA A 232 7.61 -13.98 2.06
C ALA A 232 6.33 -14.08 1.20
N TYR A 233 6.22 -13.19 0.21
CA TYR A 233 5.05 -13.15 -0.68
C TYR A 233 5.19 -14.12 -1.85
N TYR A 234 4.15 -14.91 -2.11
CA TYR A 234 4.06 -15.78 -3.28
C TYR A 234 2.72 -15.57 -3.95
N ALA A 235 2.71 -14.94 -5.13
CA ALA A 235 1.47 -14.60 -5.82
C ALA A 235 0.58 -15.83 -6.14
N ALA A 236 1.21 -17.00 -6.34
CA ALA A 236 0.53 -18.24 -6.70
C ALA A 236 0.11 -19.12 -5.51
N GLN A 237 0.47 -18.76 -4.27
CA GLN A 237 0.06 -19.55 -3.10
C GLN A 237 -1.42 -19.35 -2.78
N SER A 238 -2.02 -20.28 -2.06
CA SER A 238 -3.40 -20.10 -1.60
C SER A 238 -3.49 -19.07 -0.46
N GLU A 239 -4.65 -18.42 -0.31
CA GLU A 239 -4.90 -17.52 0.82
C GLU A 239 -4.74 -18.23 2.17
N GLU A 240 -5.13 -19.50 2.24
CA GLU A 240 -5.00 -20.32 3.45
C GLU A 240 -3.52 -20.57 3.79
N GLU A 241 -2.67 -20.90 2.82
CA GLU A 241 -1.22 -21.04 3.06
C GLU A 241 -0.57 -19.73 3.50
N ALA A 242 -0.93 -18.62 2.85
CA ALA A 242 -0.48 -17.28 3.24
C ALA A 242 -0.90 -16.95 4.67
N TRP A 243 -2.15 -17.24 5.02
CA TRP A 243 -2.73 -16.96 6.34
C TRP A 243 -2.02 -17.79 7.41
N ASN A 244 -1.75 -19.05 7.10
CA ASN A 244 -1.02 -19.93 7.98
C ASN A 244 0.39 -19.42 8.27
N ALA A 245 1.11 -18.95 7.26
CA ALA A 245 2.42 -18.35 7.43
C ALA A 245 2.35 -17.06 8.28
N LEU A 246 1.35 -16.21 8.03
CA LEU A 246 1.15 -14.99 8.80
C LEU A 246 0.89 -15.28 10.29
N VAL A 247 -0.03 -16.18 10.60
CA VAL A 247 -0.35 -16.54 11.99
C VAL A 247 0.85 -17.18 12.69
N ASP A 248 1.70 -17.92 11.98
CA ASP A 248 2.94 -18.48 12.55
C ASP A 248 3.92 -17.38 13.02
N GLU A 249 3.99 -16.24 12.33
CA GLU A 249 4.88 -15.10 12.65
C GLU A 249 4.23 -14.00 13.52
N MET A 250 2.93 -14.12 13.84
CA MET A 250 2.26 -13.18 14.74
C MET A 250 2.83 -13.27 16.16
N VAL A 251 3.00 -12.12 16.81
CA VAL A 251 3.39 -12.07 18.22
C VAL A 251 2.39 -12.83 19.09
N THR A 252 2.86 -13.43 20.19
CA THR A 252 2.06 -14.28 21.08
C THR A 252 0.76 -13.62 21.55
N THR A 253 0.75 -12.31 21.78
CA THR A 253 -0.46 -11.55 22.16
C THR A 253 -1.56 -11.63 21.10
N TYR A 254 -1.22 -11.45 19.82
CA TYR A 254 -2.20 -11.49 18.72
C TYR A 254 -2.71 -12.90 18.45
N ARG A 255 -1.82 -13.91 18.54
CA ARG A 255 -2.22 -15.32 18.49
C ARG A 255 -3.17 -15.68 19.63
N GLY A 256 -2.91 -15.17 20.84
CA GLY A 256 -3.79 -15.33 22.00
C GLY A 256 -5.18 -14.72 21.74
N GLN A 257 -5.25 -13.50 21.22
CA GLN A 257 -6.53 -12.87 20.86
C GLN A 257 -7.33 -13.73 19.88
N MET A 258 -6.69 -14.27 18.85
CA MET A 258 -7.36 -15.17 17.90
C MET A 258 -7.89 -16.43 18.58
N PHE A 259 -7.08 -17.06 19.44
CA PHE A 259 -7.47 -18.26 20.17
C PHE A 259 -8.70 -18.04 21.07
N PHE A 260 -8.79 -16.90 21.76
CA PHE A 260 -9.94 -16.59 22.61
C PHE A 260 -11.20 -16.18 21.82
N LEU A 261 -11.04 -15.50 20.68
CA LEU A 261 -12.15 -14.97 19.89
C LEU A 261 -12.76 -16.00 18.93
N TYR A 262 -11.97 -16.99 18.51
CA TYR A 262 -12.39 -18.04 17.60
C TYR A 262 -12.15 -19.41 18.24
N PRO A 263 -13.01 -19.83 19.18
CA PRO A 263 -12.83 -21.07 19.94
C PRO A 263 -13.11 -22.33 19.12
N GLN A 264 -13.67 -22.19 17.92
CA GLN A 264 -13.94 -23.31 17.03
C GLN A 264 -12.67 -23.72 16.29
N PRO A 265 -12.46 -25.02 16.06
CA PRO A 265 -11.32 -25.48 15.30
C PRO A 265 -11.34 -24.92 13.87
N GLY A 266 -10.15 -24.73 13.32
CA GLY A 266 -9.94 -24.39 11.92
C GLY A 266 -10.58 -25.41 10.99
N ASN A 267 -11.06 -24.98 9.83
CA ASN A 267 -11.53 -25.89 8.76
C ASN A 267 -10.52 -26.03 7.59
N GLY A 268 -9.33 -25.46 7.75
CA GLY A 268 -8.21 -25.56 6.81
C GLY A 268 -7.28 -26.73 7.10
N ASN A 269 -6.01 -26.60 6.71
CA ASN A 269 -4.99 -27.62 6.95
C ASN A 269 -4.46 -27.64 8.40
N LYS A 270 -4.72 -26.61 9.21
CA LYS A 270 -4.41 -26.56 10.65
C LYS A 270 -5.69 -26.33 11.46
N PHE A 271 -5.97 -27.23 12.42
CA PHE A 271 -7.22 -27.22 13.21
C PHE A 271 -7.16 -26.43 14.51
N TRP A 272 -5.97 -26.16 15.06
CA TRP A 272 -5.79 -25.49 16.36
C TRP A 272 -5.88 -23.95 16.29
N ARG A 273 -6.17 -23.40 15.11
CA ARG A 273 -6.34 -21.98 14.84
C ARG A 273 -7.41 -21.75 13.77
N PRO A 274 -7.97 -20.55 13.65
CA PRO A 274 -8.94 -20.22 12.60
C PRO A 274 -8.32 -20.35 11.22
N SER A 275 -9.08 -20.91 10.28
CA SER A 275 -8.79 -20.80 8.84
C SER A 275 -8.97 -19.36 8.36
N TRP A 276 -8.48 -19.03 7.16
CA TRP A 276 -8.72 -17.72 6.54
C TRP A 276 -10.21 -17.47 6.26
N LYS A 277 -10.97 -18.52 5.96
CA LYS A 277 -12.38 -18.43 5.59
C LYS A 277 -13.32 -18.17 6.78
N GLN A 278 -12.91 -18.58 7.99
CA GLN A 278 -13.69 -18.43 9.23
C GLN A 278 -13.54 -17.03 9.81
#